data_AF-A0A9D6KEC2-F1
#
_entry.id   AF-A0A9D6KEC2-F1
#
_cell.length_a   1.000
_cell.length_b   1.000
_cell.length_c   1.000
_cell.angle_alpha   90.00
_cell.angle_beta   90.00
_cell.angle_gamma   90.00
#
_symmetry.space_group_name_H-M   'P 1'
#
loop_
_entity.id
_entity.type
_entity.pdbx_description
1 polymer ?
#
loop_
_entity_poly.entity_id
_entity_poly.type
_entity_poly.pdbx_seq_one_letter_code
_entity_poly.pdbx_strand_id
1 'polypeptide(L)'
;MSKQAVSVTLRAENLLWLRGQTRTMRVRSISEVLDRLVSTARRGGHVHAASIRSVVGTVRIAADDPDLATADAAVRALFPARPRAVIQTRG
;
A
#
# COMPACT_ATOMS: atom_id res chain seq x y z
N MET A 1 -21.26 11.62 6.94
CA MET A 1 -20.87 12.18 8.25
C MET A 1 -20.22 13.53 8.02
N SER A 2 -20.50 14.52 8.87
CA SER A 2 -19.83 15.82 8.86
C SER A 2 -18.36 15.65 9.25
N LYS A 3 -17.46 16.39 8.60
CA LYS A 3 -16.03 16.43 8.96
C LYS A 3 -15.83 17.54 10.00
N GLN A 4 -15.07 17.25 11.06
CA GLN A 4 -14.68 18.24 12.05
C GLN A 4 -13.23 18.68 11.82
N ALA A 5 -12.98 20.00 11.86
CA ALA A 5 -11.63 20.54 11.74
C ALA A 5 -10.87 20.37 13.07
N VAL A 6 -9.60 19.97 12.97
CA VAL A 6 -8.70 19.70 14.09
C VAL A 6 -7.27 20.05 13.67
N SER A 7 -6.48 20.59 14.61
CA SER A 7 -5.04 20.78 14.45
C SER A 7 -4.28 19.57 14.99
N VAL A 8 -3.26 19.13 14.26
CA VAL A 8 -2.41 17.98 14.63
C VAL A 8 -0.95 18.35 14.41
N THR A 9 -0.12 18.10 15.42
CA THR A 9 1.33 18.30 15.34
C THR A 9 1.99 17.00 14.93
N LEU A 10 2.74 17.03 13.83
CA LEU A 10 3.43 15.86 13.26
C LEU A 10 4.88 16.23 12.97
N ARG A 11 5.76 15.22 12.99
CA ARG A 11 7.15 15.39 12.53
C ARG A 11 7.18 15.78 11.04
N ALA A 12 8.22 16.52 10.64
CA ALA A 12 8.35 17.04 9.28
C ALA A 12 8.38 15.91 8.23
N GLU A 13 9.05 14.81 8.54
CA GLU A 13 9.13 13.63 7.67
C GLU A 13 7.75 13.01 7.42
N ASN A 14 6.90 12.95 8.45
CA ASN A 14 5.53 12.44 8.34
C ASN A 14 4.66 13.36 7.48
N LEU A 15 4.85 14.68 7.60
CA LEU A 15 4.15 15.64 6.74
C LEU A 15 4.56 15.52 5.28
N LEU A 16 5.85 15.31 5.01
CA LEU A 16 6.37 15.07 3.66
C LEU A 16 5.79 13.78 3.08
N TRP A 17 5.80 12.69 3.87
CA TRP A 17 5.22 11.42 3.47
C TRP A 17 3.72 11.54 3.15
N LEU A 18 2.94 12.22 4.00
CA LEU A 18 1.50 12.45 3.77
C LEU A 18 1.24 13.26 2.48
N ARG A 19 2.06 14.27 2.18
CA ARG A 19 1.99 15.02 0.92
C ARG A 19 2.35 14.18 -0.31
N GLY A 20 3.23 13.19 -0.16
CA GLY A 20 3.48 12.21 -1.21
C GLY A 20 2.24 11.34 -1.47
N GLN A 21 1.63 10.85 -0.39
CA GLN A 21 0.45 9.98 -0.47
C GLN A 21 -0.77 10.64 -1.11
N THR A 22 -0.96 11.96 -0.96
CA THR A 22 -2.07 12.65 -1.64
C THR A 22 -2.00 12.48 -3.15
N ARG A 23 -0.79 12.54 -3.73
CA ARG A 23 -0.55 12.33 -5.17
C ARG A 23 -0.74 10.85 -5.54
N THR A 24 -0.12 9.94 -4.80
CA THR A 24 -0.20 8.49 -5.07
C THR A 24 -1.64 7.98 -5.01
N MET A 25 -2.42 8.42 -4.02
CA MET A 25 -3.81 8.02 -3.83
C MET A 25 -4.79 8.84 -4.69
N ARG A 26 -4.33 9.83 -5.46
CA ARG A 26 -5.15 10.77 -6.24
C ARG A 26 -6.26 11.46 -5.43
N VAL A 27 -5.95 11.84 -4.18
CA VAL A 27 -6.90 12.54 -3.30
C VAL A 27 -6.59 14.02 -3.21
N ARG A 28 -7.59 14.82 -2.86
CA ARG A 28 -7.52 16.29 -2.96
C ARG A 28 -6.92 16.98 -1.74
N SER A 29 -6.72 16.26 -0.63
CA SER A 29 -6.23 16.85 0.61
C SER A 29 -5.48 15.87 1.51
N ILE A 30 -4.58 16.40 2.34
CA ILE A 30 -3.89 15.65 3.40
C ILE A 30 -4.90 15.11 4.41
N SER A 31 -5.93 15.89 4.75
CA SER A 31 -6.98 15.47 5.68
C SER A 31 -7.71 14.22 5.20
N GLU A 32 -7.88 14.05 3.89
CA GLU A 32 -8.50 12.85 3.32
C GLU A 32 -7.59 11.61 3.42
N VAL A 33 -6.28 11.77 3.22
CA VAL A 33 -5.30 10.70 3.47
C VAL A 33 -5.32 10.30 4.95
N LEU A 34 -5.26 11.30 5.84
CA LEU A 34 -5.23 11.08 7.29
C LEU A 34 -6.51 10.39 7.78
N ASP A 35 -7.69 10.84 7.31
CA ASP A 35 -8.97 10.24 7.65
C ASP A 35 -9.06 8.77 7.18
N ARG A 36 -8.55 8.47 5.98
CA ARG A 36 -8.48 7.09 5.47
C ARG A 36 -7.53 6.22 6.29
N LEU A 37 -6.37 6.74 6.71
CA LEU A 37 -5.44 6.03 7.57
C LEU A 37 -6.06 5.73 8.93
N VAL A 38 -6.65 6.72 9.59
CA VAL A 38 -7.34 6.54 10.89
C VAL A 38 -8.49 5.54 10.74
N SER A 39 -9.31 5.69 9.71
CA SER A 39 -10.42 4.76 9.43
C SER A 39 -9.94 3.33 9.21
N THR A 40 -8.80 3.15 8.54
CA THR A 40 -8.22 1.82 8.31
C THR A 40 -7.66 1.24 9.59
N ALA A 41 -6.91 2.03 10.38
CA ALA A 41 -6.40 1.61 11.68
C ALA A 41 -7.53 1.17 12.61
N ARG A 42 -8.65 1.91 12.66
CA ARG A 42 -9.82 1.54 13.46
C ARG A 42 -10.50 0.24 13.02
N ARG A 43 -10.36 -0.15 11.75
CA ARG A 43 -10.85 -1.45 11.22
C ARG A 43 -9.87 -2.61 11.43
N GLY A 44 -8.77 -2.40 12.16
CA GLY A 44 -7.73 -3.41 12.38
C GLY A 44 -6.55 -3.34 11.40
N GLY A 45 -6.43 -2.25 10.63
CA GLY A 45 -5.35 -2.06 9.66
C GLY A 45 -5.59 -2.77 8.32
N HIS A 46 -4.59 -2.73 7.43
CA HIS A 46 -4.61 -3.47 6.17
C HIS A 46 -4.11 -4.92 6.30
N VAL A 47 -3.57 -5.27 7.46
CA VAL A 47 -2.84 -6.52 7.68
C VAL A 47 -3.24 -7.03 9.06
N HIS A 48 -3.81 -8.24 9.13
CA HIS A 48 -4.01 -8.90 10.40
C HIS A 48 -2.63 -9.14 11.02
N ALA A 49 -2.43 -8.93 12.33
CA ALA A 49 -1.11 -9.16 12.95
C ALA A 49 -0.55 -10.56 12.63
N ALA A 50 -1.43 -11.56 12.50
CA ALA A 50 -1.10 -12.93 12.12
C ALA A 50 -0.63 -13.11 10.65
N SER A 51 -0.84 -12.13 9.76
CA SER A 51 -0.39 -12.18 8.37
C SER A 51 0.93 -11.43 8.13
N ILE A 52 1.51 -10.80 9.15
CA ILE A 52 2.86 -10.22 9.08
C ILE A 52 3.87 -11.37 9.14
N ARG A 53 4.58 -11.63 8.05
CA ARG A 53 5.71 -12.56 8.02
C ARG A 53 7.00 -11.79 7.73
N SER A 54 7.98 -11.91 8.62
CA SER A 54 9.35 -11.50 8.32
C SER A 54 9.95 -12.50 7.34
N VAL A 55 10.39 -12.03 6.18
CA VAL A 55 11.05 -12.85 5.16
C VAL A 55 12.48 -12.37 5.04
N VAL A 56 13.43 -13.20 5.45
CA VAL A 56 14.86 -13.00 5.21
C VAL A 56 15.25 -13.84 4.01
N GLY A 57 15.86 -13.21 3.00
CA GLY A 57 16.27 -13.88 1.76
C GLY A 57 17.35 -13.09 1.04
N THR A 58 18.00 -13.74 0.09
CA THR A 58 19.04 -13.11 -0.75
C THR A 58 18.43 -12.78 -2.11
N VAL A 59 18.60 -11.54 -2.58
CA VAL A 59 18.23 -11.16 -3.95
C VAL A 59 19.45 -11.35 -4.84
N ARG A 60 19.30 -12.15 -5.90
CA ARG A 60 20.31 -12.26 -6.96
C ARG A 60 19.87 -11.40 -8.14
N ILE A 61 20.74 -10.51 -8.57
CA ILE A 61 20.56 -9.72 -9.80
C ILE A 61 21.05 -10.58 -10.97
N ALA A 62 20.27 -10.61 -12.05
CA ALA A 62 20.62 -11.34 -13.25
C ALA A 62 21.85 -10.70 -13.91
N ALA A 63 22.84 -11.50 -14.30
CA ALA A 63 24.10 -10.97 -14.82
C ALA A 63 23.93 -10.27 -16.18
N ASP A 64 22.90 -10.65 -16.92
CA ASP A 64 22.48 -10.12 -18.21
C ASP A 64 21.51 -8.92 -18.11
N ASP A 65 21.03 -8.60 -16.90
CA ASP A 65 20.21 -7.41 -16.63
C ASP A 65 20.69 -6.69 -15.34
N PRO A 66 21.93 -6.17 -15.33
CA PRO A 66 22.51 -5.54 -14.14
C PRO A 66 21.78 -4.24 -13.75
N ASP A 67 21.20 -3.55 -14.73
CA ASP A 67 20.47 -2.29 -14.54
C ASP A 67 18.97 -2.51 -14.22
N LEU A 68 18.54 -3.78 -14.08
CA LEU A 68 17.18 -4.17 -13.73
C LEU A 68 16.11 -3.65 -14.72
N ALA A 69 16.49 -3.42 -15.98
CA ALA A 69 15.62 -2.89 -17.01
C ALA A 69 14.40 -3.79 -17.27
N THR A 70 14.53 -5.10 -17.00
CA THR A 70 13.48 -6.10 -17.19
C THR A 70 12.84 -6.60 -15.89
N ALA A 71 13.27 -6.09 -14.73
CA ALA A 71 12.85 -6.58 -13.42
C ALA A 71 11.33 -6.53 -13.21
N ASP A 72 10.66 -5.47 -13.68
CA ASP A 72 9.20 -5.34 -13.61
C ASP A 72 8.48 -6.46 -14.36
N ALA A 73 8.97 -6.80 -15.55
CA ALA A 73 8.39 -7.88 -16.35
C ALA A 73 8.64 -9.24 -15.69
N ALA A 74 9.85 -9.46 -15.16
CA ALA A 74 10.21 -10.68 -14.45
C ALA A 74 9.33 -10.89 -13.19
N VAL A 75 9.14 -9.85 -12.37
CA VAL A 75 8.28 -9.93 -11.18
C VAL A 75 6.83 -10.21 -11.55
N ARG A 76 6.30 -9.58 -12.61
CA ARG A 76 4.93 -9.84 -13.08
C ARG A 76 4.75 -11.29 -13.54
N ALA A 77 5.76 -11.87 -14.19
CA ALA A 77 5.72 -13.26 -14.63
C ALA A 77 5.64 -14.26 -13.46
N LEU A 78 6.13 -13.91 -12.27
CA LEU A 78 6.00 -14.74 -11.05
C LEU A 78 4.55 -14.83 -10.54
N PHE A 79 3.71 -13.86 -10.89
CA PHE A 79 2.32 -13.78 -10.46
C PHE A 79 1.37 -13.79 -11.66
N PRO A 80 1.27 -14.93 -12.39
CA PRO A 80 0.33 -15.02 -13.50
C PRO A 80 -1.08 -14.73 -13.00
N ALA A 81 -1.82 -13.90 -13.76
CA ALA A 81 -3.13 -13.42 -13.37
C ALA A 81 -4.05 -14.59 -13.02
N ARG A 82 -4.39 -14.75 -11.74
CA ARG A 82 -5.41 -15.71 -11.33
C ARG A 82 -6.79 -15.16 -11.71
N PRO A 83 -7.66 -15.97 -12.34
CA PRO A 83 -9.04 -15.55 -12.54
C PRO A 83 -9.68 -15.27 -11.17
N ARG A 84 -10.33 -14.11 -11.06
CA ARG A 84 -11.05 -13.69 -9.86
C ARG A 84 -12.10 -14.77 -9.55
N ALA A 85 -11.98 -15.44 -8.41
CA ALA A 85 -12.99 -16.39 -7.97
C ALA A 85 -14.33 -15.65 -7.84
N VAL A 86 -15.30 -16.01 -8.70
CA VAL A 86 -16.69 -15.59 -8.55
C VAL A 86 -17.21 -16.31 -7.31
N ILE A 87 -17.44 -15.57 -6.24
CA ILE A 87 -18.10 -16.10 -5.05
C ILE A 87 -19.54 -16.40 -5.47
N GLN A 88 -19.87 -17.67 -5.73
CA GLN A 88 -21.26 -18.11 -5.89
C GLN A 88 -21.90 -18.11 -4.51
N THR A 89 -22.75 -17.13 -4.25
CA THR A 89 -23.68 -17.15 -3.11
C THR A 89 -24.77 -18.17 -3.43
N ARG A 90 -24.73 -19.35 -2.81
CA ARG A 90 -25.88 -20.27 -2.80
C ARG A 90 -26.94 -19.70 -1.86
N GLY A 91 -28.15 -19.52 -2.40
CA GLY A 91 -29.37 -19.26 -1.64
C GLY A 91 -29.96 -20.54 -1.06
#